data_AF-A0AAD7GB12-F1
#
_entry.id   AF-A0AAD7GB12-F1
#
_cell.length_a   1.000
_cell.length_b   1.000
_cell.length_c   1.000
_cell.angle_alpha   90.00
_cell.angle_beta   90.00
_cell.angle_gamma   90.00
#
_symmetry.space_group_name_H-M   'P 1'
#
loop_
_entity.id
_entity.type
_entity.pdbx_description
1 polymer ?
#
loop_
_entity_poly.entity_id
_entity_poly.type
_entity_poly.pdbx_seq_one_letter_code
_entity_poly.pdbx_strand_id
1 'polypeptide(L)'
;MFEFVQFTGERNMREPAAADFIKRMNVHFCATQVANAADKFVEVGDHFKHGSPADKWYEFVKTDTTMATERGNWDAFSTAFRTRFKGATPVAKPRGQLEAELSRMRIAIRDLMCGTVHVKDKDVYILVDFVDRVRDAVADLGASGSYTGLWDFYNGLPPVLQEAVGGIVPASWAAMWAELDGVPQSKVEITTAQHRMQCNERTFNAIFPVLAATCIALLPVRDCQ
;
A
#
# COMPACT_ATOMS: atom_id res chain seq x y z
N MET A 1 -16.88 16.76 11.98
CA MET A 1 -17.64 17.18 10.79
C MET A 1 -17.11 16.35 9.63
N PHE A 2 -17.82 15.29 9.23
CA PHE A 2 -17.41 14.50 8.07
C PHE A 2 -17.87 15.26 6.83
N GLU A 3 -16.94 15.86 6.11
CA GLU A 3 -17.23 16.48 4.81
C GLU A 3 -17.53 15.33 3.83
N PHE A 4 -18.82 15.00 3.66
CA PHE A 4 -19.23 13.98 2.73
C PHE A 4 -19.04 14.51 1.31
N VAL A 5 -18.01 14.02 0.63
CA VAL A 5 -17.85 14.20 -0.82
C VAL A 5 -19.08 13.59 -1.50
N GLN A 6 -19.91 14.45 -2.11
CA GLN A 6 -21.10 14.03 -2.84
C GLN A 6 -20.72 13.17 -4.05
N PHE A 7 -21.44 12.07 -4.27
CA PHE A 7 -21.21 11.19 -5.41
C PHE A 7 -21.88 11.75 -6.65
N THR A 8 -21.15 11.85 -7.77
CA THR A 8 -21.71 12.39 -9.02
C THR A 8 -21.99 11.28 -10.03
N GLY A 9 -21.23 10.18 -10.01
CA GLY A 9 -21.41 9.08 -10.95
C GLY A 9 -20.76 9.35 -12.31
N GLU A 10 -19.81 10.28 -12.36
CA GLU A 10 -18.97 10.52 -13.53
C GLU A 10 -17.88 9.44 -13.63
N ARG A 11 -17.48 9.08 -14.86
CA ARG A 11 -16.52 7.98 -15.13
C ARG A 11 -15.05 8.38 -15.04
N ASN A 12 -14.74 9.48 -14.39
CA ASN A 12 -13.40 10.07 -14.28
C ASN A 12 -12.66 9.56 -13.02
N MET A 13 -11.33 9.37 -13.14
CA MET A 13 -10.48 8.67 -12.16
C MET A 13 -10.38 9.33 -10.76
N ARG A 14 -11.03 10.47 -10.53
CA ARG A 14 -10.99 11.20 -9.26
C ARG A 14 -12.19 10.93 -8.35
N GLU A 15 -13.20 10.21 -8.83
CA GLU A 15 -14.37 9.88 -8.01
C GLU A 15 -14.17 8.58 -7.23
N PRO A 16 -14.69 8.50 -5.99
CA PRO A 16 -14.71 7.24 -5.27
C PRO A 16 -15.51 6.19 -6.03
N ALA A 17 -15.04 4.94 -6.06
CA ALA A 17 -15.77 3.86 -6.69
C ALA A 17 -17.17 3.69 -6.05
N ALA A 18 -18.18 3.30 -6.82
CA ALA A 18 -19.54 3.10 -6.32
C ALA A 18 -19.59 2.10 -5.14
N ALA A 19 -18.68 1.12 -5.10
CA ALA A 19 -18.55 0.20 -3.97
C ALA A 19 -18.11 0.92 -2.68
N ASP A 20 -17.14 1.84 -2.78
CA ASP A 20 -16.64 2.61 -1.64
C ASP A 20 -17.66 3.64 -1.16
N PHE A 21 -18.45 4.20 -2.07
CA PHE A 21 -19.60 5.04 -1.72
C PHE A 21 -20.63 4.27 -0.89
N ILE A 22 -21.08 3.10 -1.37
CA ILE A 22 -22.04 2.27 -0.62
C ILE A 22 -21.49 1.84 0.75
N LYS A 23 -20.20 1.52 0.84
CA LYS A 23 -19.56 1.18 2.12
C LYS A 23 -19.62 2.36 3.10
N ARG A 24 -19.33 3.59 2.64
CA ARG A 24 -19.45 4.80 3.46
C ARG A 24 -20.88 5.08 3.88
N MET A 25 -21.85 4.90 2.99
CA MET A 25 -23.27 5.04 3.33
C MET A 25 -23.71 4.04 4.40
N ASN A 26 -23.26 2.79 4.33
CA ASN A 26 -23.55 1.81 5.38
C ASN A 26 -22.99 2.23 6.75
N VAL A 27 -21.78 2.79 6.79
CA VAL A 27 -21.20 3.34 8.03
C VAL A 27 -22.01 4.53 8.52
N HIS A 28 -22.41 5.43 7.62
CA HIS A 28 -23.28 6.57 7.95
C HIS A 28 -24.60 6.12 8.57
N PHE A 29 -25.32 5.20 7.93
CA PHE A 29 -26.59 4.67 8.47
C PHE A 29 -26.43 4.01 9.84
N CYS A 30 -25.32 3.33 10.09
CA CYS A 30 -25.03 2.78 11.42
C CYS A 30 -24.83 3.89 12.45
N ALA A 31 -24.12 4.96 12.09
CA ALA A 31 -23.86 6.10 12.97
C ALA A 31 -25.10 6.96 13.23
N THR A 32 -25.99 7.12 12.23
CA THR A 32 -27.23 7.89 12.33
C THR A 32 -28.45 7.04 12.72
N GLN A 33 -28.24 5.74 12.96
CA GLN A 33 -29.26 4.77 13.36
C GLN A 33 -30.43 4.62 12.36
N VAL A 34 -30.17 4.85 11.07
CA VAL A 34 -31.14 4.64 10.00
C VAL A 34 -31.26 3.14 9.74
N ALA A 35 -32.31 2.51 10.28
CA ALA A 35 -32.46 1.05 10.27
C ALA A 35 -33.26 0.52 9.07
N ASN A 36 -34.36 1.17 8.73
CA ASN A 36 -35.30 0.68 7.71
C ASN A 36 -34.76 0.92 6.28
N ALA A 37 -35.25 0.18 5.29
CA ALA A 37 -34.77 0.31 3.91
C ALA A 37 -35.28 1.59 3.21
N ALA A 38 -36.50 2.03 3.55
CA ALA A 38 -37.12 3.20 2.94
C ALA A 38 -36.40 4.51 3.32
N ASP A 39 -36.04 4.68 4.59
CA ASP A 39 -35.31 5.85 5.08
C ASP A 39 -33.88 5.83 4.56
N LYS A 40 -33.23 4.66 4.46
CA LYS A 40 -31.92 4.54 3.78
C LYS A 40 -31.97 4.99 2.34
N PHE A 41 -33.05 4.63 1.63
CA PHE A 41 -33.28 5.05 0.25
C PHE A 41 -33.47 6.57 0.15
N VAL A 42 -34.21 7.19 1.07
CA VAL A 42 -34.37 8.65 1.10
C VAL A 42 -33.05 9.34 1.42
N GLU A 43 -32.39 8.91 2.49
CA GLU A 43 -31.14 9.49 3.01
C GLU A 43 -30.03 9.45 1.96
N VAL A 44 -29.85 8.33 1.24
CA VAL A 44 -28.79 8.24 0.21
C VAL A 44 -28.95 9.29 -0.89
N GLY A 45 -30.17 9.77 -1.14
CA GLY A 45 -30.46 10.83 -2.11
C GLY A 45 -29.71 12.13 -1.80
N ASP A 46 -29.58 12.48 -0.51
CA ASP A 46 -28.92 13.72 -0.07
C ASP A 46 -27.40 13.70 -0.28
N HIS A 47 -26.84 12.52 -0.57
CA HIS A 47 -25.43 12.31 -0.84
C HIS A 47 -25.09 12.31 -2.34
N PHE A 48 -26.06 12.54 -3.22
CA PHE A 48 -25.82 12.77 -4.63
C PHE A 48 -25.68 14.26 -4.95
N LYS A 49 -24.73 14.59 -5.82
CA LYS A 49 -24.56 15.97 -6.28
C LYS A 49 -25.73 16.34 -7.20
N HIS A 50 -26.40 17.46 -6.91
CA HIS A 50 -27.52 17.90 -7.73
C HIS A 50 -27.16 18.01 -9.23
N GLY A 51 -28.03 17.49 -10.10
CA GLY A 51 -27.88 17.50 -11.56
C GLY A 51 -26.86 16.49 -12.10
N SER A 52 -26.22 15.71 -11.24
CA SER A 52 -25.25 14.69 -11.63
C SER A 52 -25.89 13.44 -12.28
N PRO A 53 -25.12 12.60 -12.99
CA PRO A 53 -25.59 11.30 -13.45
C PRO A 53 -26.20 10.42 -12.35
N ALA A 54 -25.65 10.46 -11.13
CA ALA A 54 -26.16 9.75 -9.97
C ALA A 54 -27.53 10.28 -9.52
N ASP A 55 -27.66 11.59 -9.39
CA ASP A 55 -28.90 12.26 -9.01
C ASP A 55 -30.03 11.98 -10.02
N LYS A 56 -29.75 12.08 -11.32
CA LYS A 56 -30.71 11.74 -12.38
C LYS A 56 -31.16 10.29 -12.35
N TRP A 57 -30.26 9.36 -12.04
CA TRP A 57 -30.61 7.95 -11.92
C TRP A 57 -31.42 7.68 -10.65
N TYR A 58 -31.07 8.32 -9.54
CA TYR A 58 -31.83 8.21 -8.29
C TYR A 58 -33.27 8.71 -8.47
N GLU A 59 -33.47 9.85 -9.13
CA GLU A 59 -34.81 10.36 -9.46
C GLU A 59 -35.60 9.43 -10.39
N PHE A 60 -34.91 8.74 -11.31
CA PHE A 60 -35.53 7.67 -12.10
C PHE A 60 -35.98 6.49 -11.22
N VAL A 61 -35.12 5.99 -10.33
CA VAL A 61 -35.46 4.88 -9.41
C VAL A 61 -36.60 5.27 -8.46
N LYS A 62 -36.65 6.54 -8.05
CA LYS A 62 -37.71 7.07 -7.18
C LYS A 62 -39.08 7.10 -7.86
N THR A 63 -39.11 7.40 -9.16
CA THR A 63 -40.36 7.64 -9.91
C THR A 63 -40.85 6.45 -10.72
N ASP A 64 -39.96 5.55 -11.14
CA ASP A 64 -40.34 4.41 -11.98
C ASP A 64 -41.00 3.29 -11.17
N THR A 65 -42.26 2.98 -11.49
CA THR A 65 -43.04 1.94 -10.81
C THR A 65 -42.40 0.55 -10.86
N THR A 66 -41.56 0.26 -11.85
CA THR A 66 -40.86 -1.02 -12.01
C THR A 66 -39.70 -1.22 -11.02
N MET A 67 -39.23 -0.14 -10.39
CA MET A 67 -38.11 -0.12 -9.43
C MET A 67 -38.56 -0.21 -7.97
N ALA A 68 -39.73 -0.81 -7.70
CA ALA A 68 -40.30 -0.89 -6.36
C ALA A 68 -39.42 -1.70 -5.38
N THR A 69 -38.73 -2.72 -5.90
CA THR A 69 -37.82 -3.57 -5.12
C THR A 69 -36.65 -2.77 -4.58
N GLU A 70 -36.02 -1.94 -5.40
CA GLU A 70 -34.87 -1.10 -5.04
C GLU A 70 -35.25 -0.03 -4.01
N ARG A 71 -36.47 0.53 -4.09
CA ARG A 71 -36.96 1.47 -3.07
C ARG A 71 -37.24 0.83 -1.71
N GLY A 72 -37.66 -0.44 -1.71
CA GLY A 72 -38.03 -1.17 -0.49
C GLY A 72 -36.92 -2.05 0.09
N ASN A 73 -35.81 -2.22 -0.62
CA ASN A 73 -34.73 -3.13 -0.25
C ASN A 73 -33.36 -2.50 -0.55
N TRP A 74 -32.63 -2.19 0.52
CA TRP A 74 -31.31 -1.56 0.44
C TRP A 74 -30.26 -2.42 -0.29
N ASP A 75 -30.34 -3.75 -0.20
CA ASP A 75 -29.42 -4.64 -0.89
C ASP A 75 -29.72 -4.67 -2.40
N ALA A 76 -30.99 -4.63 -2.78
CA ALA A 76 -31.41 -4.51 -4.17
C ALA A 76 -30.95 -3.17 -4.75
N PHE A 77 -31.17 -2.06 -4.03
CA PHE A 77 -30.66 -0.74 -4.40
C PHE A 77 -29.14 -0.73 -4.57
N SER A 78 -28.41 -1.23 -3.58
CA SER A 78 -26.94 -1.29 -3.59
C SER A 78 -26.41 -2.09 -4.78
N THR A 79 -27.09 -3.18 -5.14
CA THR A 79 -26.73 -4.01 -6.30
C THR A 79 -27.00 -3.30 -7.62
N ALA A 80 -28.18 -2.69 -7.76
CA ALA A 80 -28.55 -1.91 -8.95
C ALA A 80 -27.61 -0.70 -9.13
N PHE A 81 -27.31 0.02 -8.04
CA PHE A 81 -26.42 1.17 -8.01
C PHE A 81 -25.00 0.79 -8.47
N ARG A 82 -24.41 -0.27 -7.90
CA ARG A 82 -23.08 -0.77 -8.32
C ARG A 82 -23.06 -1.23 -9.77
N THR A 83 -24.17 -1.78 -10.26
CA THR A 83 -24.29 -2.22 -11.66
C THR A 83 -24.37 -1.03 -12.61
N ARG A 84 -25.13 0.01 -12.23
CA ARG A 84 -25.31 1.23 -13.02
C ARG A 84 -24.04 2.07 -13.07
N PHE A 85 -23.46 2.32 -11.91
CA PHE A 85 -22.24 3.09 -11.71
C PHE A 85 -21.08 2.14 -11.47
N LYS A 86 -20.91 1.15 -12.35
CA LYS A 86 -19.62 0.48 -12.48
C LYS A 86 -18.62 1.59 -12.76
N GLY A 87 -17.90 2.01 -11.72
CA GLY A 87 -16.63 2.70 -11.89
C GLY A 87 -15.82 1.86 -12.86
N ALA A 88 -14.86 2.45 -13.56
CA ALA A 88 -13.88 1.64 -14.25
C ALA A 88 -13.46 0.56 -13.24
N THR A 89 -13.77 -0.71 -13.52
CA THR A 89 -13.16 -1.81 -12.78
C THR A 89 -11.71 -1.39 -12.70
N PRO A 90 -11.09 -1.23 -11.51
CA PRO A 90 -9.65 -1.03 -11.48
C PRO A 90 -9.14 -2.10 -12.41
N VAL A 91 -8.57 -1.70 -13.56
CA VAL A 91 -8.22 -2.68 -14.58
C VAL A 91 -7.29 -3.58 -13.82
N ALA A 92 -7.77 -4.78 -13.47
CA ALA A 92 -7.03 -5.68 -12.61
C ALA A 92 -5.74 -5.83 -13.37
N LYS A 93 -4.65 -5.31 -12.81
CA LYS A 93 -3.38 -5.24 -13.51
C LYS A 93 -3.17 -6.65 -14.05
N PRO A 94 -2.93 -6.81 -15.37
CA PRO A 94 -2.76 -8.14 -15.93
C PRO A 94 -1.81 -8.93 -15.05
N ARG A 95 -2.07 -10.22 -14.83
CA ARG A 95 -1.30 -11.02 -13.87
C ARG A 95 0.21 -10.84 -14.02
N GLY A 96 0.71 -10.79 -15.27
CA GLY A 96 2.13 -10.53 -15.55
C GLY A 96 2.64 -9.15 -15.13
N GLN A 97 1.79 -8.12 -15.11
CA GLN A 97 2.14 -6.81 -14.56
C GLN A 97 2.20 -6.82 -13.03
N LEU A 98 1.32 -7.57 -12.34
CA LEU A 98 1.39 -7.76 -10.89
C LEU A 98 2.63 -8.57 -10.48
N GLU A 99 2.96 -9.63 -11.22
CA GLU A 99 4.19 -10.40 -11.03
C GLU A 99 5.44 -9.52 -11.29
N ALA A 100 5.40 -8.64 -12.29
CA ALA A 100 6.46 -7.67 -12.54
C ALA A 100 6.57 -6.60 -11.43
N GLU A 101 5.47 -6.19 -10.82
CA GLU A 101 5.49 -5.25 -9.69
C GLU A 101 6.04 -5.92 -8.43
N LEU A 102 5.55 -7.12 -8.10
CA LEU A 102 6.04 -7.91 -6.97
C LEU A 102 7.55 -8.21 -7.10
N SER A 103 8.02 -8.56 -8.29
CA SER A 103 9.45 -8.79 -8.54
C SER A 103 10.30 -7.52 -8.49
N ARG A 104 9.71 -6.32 -8.62
CA ARG A 104 10.43 -5.05 -8.47
C ARG A 104 10.39 -4.51 -7.04
N MET A 105 9.50 -5.01 -6.18
CA MET A 105 9.45 -4.60 -4.78
C MET A 105 10.74 -5.04 -4.07
N ARG A 106 11.55 -4.05 -3.69
CA ARG A 106 12.82 -4.23 -2.99
C ARG A 106 12.90 -3.20 -1.87
N ILE A 107 13.61 -3.57 -0.81
CA ILE A 107 13.94 -2.68 0.29
C ILE A 107 15.46 -2.64 0.40
N ALA A 108 16.05 -1.43 0.41
CA ALA A 108 17.49 -1.31 0.58
C ALA A 108 17.87 -1.29 2.07
N ILE A 109 19.10 -1.72 2.39
CA ILE A 109 19.64 -1.59 3.75
C ILE A 109 19.60 -0.12 4.22
N ARG A 110 19.86 0.82 3.30
CA ARG A 110 19.77 2.26 3.57
C ARG A 110 18.38 2.69 4.02
N ASP A 111 17.33 2.11 3.45
CA ASP A 111 15.95 2.46 3.81
C ASP A 111 15.60 1.91 5.19
N LEU A 112 16.10 0.72 5.54
CA LEU A 112 15.97 0.17 6.89
C LEU A 112 16.64 1.05 7.96
N MET A 113 17.65 1.85 7.60
CA MET A 113 18.32 2.78 8.52
C MET A 113 17.51 4.02 8.86
N CYS A 114 16.48 4.35 8.06
CA CYS A 114 15.64 5.52 8.31
C CYS A 114 14.64 5.31 9.46
N GLY A 115 14.52 4.07 9.96
CA GLY A 115 13.68 3.73 11.12
C GLY A 115 12.20 3.71 10.77
N THR A 116 11.58 4.89 10.70
CA THR A 116 10.13 5.05 10.54
C THR A 116 9.76 5.89 9.32
N VAL A 117 8.59 5.59 8.75
CA VAL A 117 7.89 6.37 7.73
C VAL A 117 6.55 6.83 8.27
N HIS A 118 6.16 8.05 7.90
CA HIS A 118 4.87 8.60 8.29
C HIS A 118 3.78 8.13 7.33
N VAL A 119 2.83 7.34 7.83
CA VAL A 119 1.72 6.76 7.06
C VAL A 119 0.41 7.04 7.81
N LYS A 120 -0.54 7.74 7.15
CA LYS A 120 -1.90 8.00 7.69
C LYS A 120 -1.89 8.49 9.14
N ASP A 121 -1.12 9.56 9.40
CA ASP A 121 -0.99 10.23 10.69
C ASP A 121 -0.24 9.44 11.79
N LYS A 122 0.53 8.41 11.42
CA LYS A 122 1.33 7.60 12.35
C LYS A 122 2.72 7.31 11.80
N ASP A 123 3.70 7.25 12.69
CA ASP A 123 5.04 6.77 12.35
C ASP A 123 5.07 5.24 12.48
N VAL A 124 5.33 4.57 11.37
CA VAL A 124 5.38 3.11 11.25
C VAL A 124 6.78 2.71 10.80
N TYR A 125 7.32 1.61 11.31
CA TYR A 125 8.62 1.12 10.87
C TYR A 125 8.62 0.78 9.38
N ILE A 126 9.68 1.18 8.68
CA ILE A 126 9.81 1.00 7.23
C ILE A 126 9.69 -0.46 6.82
N LEU A 127 10.20 -1.39 7.63
CA LEU A 127 10.06 -2.82 7.39
C LEU A 127 8.59 -3.24 7.43
N VAL A 128 7.81 -2.74 8.40
CA VAL A 128 6.40 -3.08 8.56
C VAL A 128 5.58 -2.54 7.38
N ASP A 129 5.77 -1.28 7.01
CA ASP A 129 5.13 -0.70 5.81
C ASP A 129 5.49 -1.46 4.53
N PHE A 130 6.76 -1.84 4.38
CA PHE A 130 7.21 -2.60 3.22
C PHE A 130 6.55 -3.98 3.17
N VAL A 131 6.54 -4.72 4.30
CA VAL A 131 5.90 -6.04 4.38
C VAL A 131 4.42 -5.96 4.08
N ASP A 132 3.72 -4.96 4.60
CA ASP A 132 2.29 -4.75 4.31
C ASP A 132 2.05 -4.48 2.82
N ARG A 133 2.87 -3.65 2.17
CA ARG A 133 2.76 -3.41 0.72
C ARG A 133 2.98 -4.67 -0.12
N VAL A 134 3.92 -5.52 0.28
CA VAL A 134 4.18 -6.80 -0.43
C VAL A 134 3.03 -7.78 -0.17
N ARG A 135 2.50 -7.82 1.06
CA ARG A 135 1.35 -8.64 1.44
C ARG A 135 0.11 -8.28 0.61
N ASP A 136 -0.16 -7.00 0.43
CA ASP A 136 -1.23 -6.51 -0.45
C ASP A 136 -1.00 -6.94 -1.91
N ALA A 137 0.21 -6.79 -2.44
CA ALA A 137 0.53 -7.21 -3.80
C ALA A 137 0.37 -8.73 -4.03
N VAL A 138 0.72 -9.55 -3.03
CA VAL A 138 0.53 -11.01 -3.07
C VAL A 138 -0.95 -11.38 -3.00
N ALA A 139 -1.75 -10.64 -2.21
CA ALA A 139 -3.19 -10.82 -2.13
C ALA A 139 -3.88 -10.44 -3.46
N ASP A 140 -3.49 -9.32 -4.07
CA ASP A 140 -3.98 -8.87 -5.38
C ASP A 140 -3.65 -9.87 -6.50
N LEU A 141 -2.51 -10.56 -6.40
CA LEU A 141 -2.11 -11.62 -7.34
C LEU A 141 -2.87 -12.95 -7.12
N GLY A 142 -3.59 -13.10 -5.99
CA GLY A 142 -4.17 -14.36 -5.55
C GLY A 142 -3.10 -15.43 -5.25
N ALA A 143 -1.88 -15.01 -4.91
CA ALA A 143 -0.73 -15.89 -4.72
C ALA A 143 -0.51 -16.29 -3.26
N SER A 144 -1.39 -15.91 -2.33
CA SER A 144 -1.23 -16.19 -0.89
C SER A 144 -1.11 -17.68 -0.56
N GLY A 145 -1.65 -18.56 -1.42
CA GLY A 145 -1.54 -20.02 -1.30
C GLY A 145 -0.54 -20.67 -2.28
N SER A 146 0.25 -19.89 -3.01
CA SER A 146 1.21 -20.40 -4.01
C SER A 146 2.65 -20.02 -3.67
N TYR A 147 3.59 -20.57 -4.44
CA TYR A 147 5.01 -20.22 -4.40
C TYR A 147 5.38 -19.08 -5.38
N THR A 148 4.39 -18.53 -6.09
CA THR A 148 4.62 -17.54 -7.15
C THR A 148 5.27 -16.29 -6.56
N GLY A 149 6.44 -15.91 -7.09
CA GLY A 149 7.19 -14.71 -6.70
C GLY A 149 7.93 -14.82 -5.36
N LEU A 150 7.75 -15.90 -4.59
CA LEU A 150 8.33 -16.04 -3.25
C LEU A 150 9.86 -16.13 -3.30
N TRP A 151 10.40 -16.91 -4.24
CA TRP A 151 11.83 -17.09 -4.41
C TRP A 151 12.53 -15.79 -4.85
N ASP A 152 11.94 -15.08 -5.82
CA ASP A 152 12.44 -13.79 -6.28
C ASP A 152 12.37 -12.71 -5.21
N PHE A 153 11.31 -12.73 -4.38
CA PHE A 153 11.16 -11.83 -3.26
C PHE A 153 12.22 -12.10 -2.19
N TYR A 154 12.40 -13.36 -1.76
CA TYR A 154 13.42 -13.74 -0.79
C TYR A 154 14.83 -13.32 -1.25
N ASN A 155 15.20 -13.62 -2.50
CA ASN A 155 16.51 -13.24 -3.04
C ASN A 155 16.67 -11.72 -3.20
N GLY A 156 15.55 -10.99 -3.30
CA GLY A 156 15.52 -9.55 -3.32
C GLY A 156 15.67 -8.88 -1.95
N LEU A 157 15.54 -9.63 -0.85
CA LEU A 157 15.72 -9.10 0.49
C LEU A 157 17.20 -8.81 0.76
N PRO A 158 17.50 -7.75 1.53
CA PRO A 158 18.84 -7.57 2.10
C PRO A 158 19.31 -8.80 2.89
N PRO A 159 20.63 -9.08 2.92
CA PRO A 159 21.19 -10.21 3.67
C PRO A 159 20.72 -10.27 5.13
N VAL A 160 20.57 -9.11 5.77
CA VAL A 160 20.06 -8.99 7.16
C VAL A 160 18.69 -9.63 7.33
N LEU A 161 17.79 -9.41 6.36
CA LEU A 161 16.44 -9.96 6.40
C LEU A 161 16.43 -11.42 5.92
N GLN A 162 17.30 -11.81 4.98
CA GLN A 162 17.46 -13.22 4.59
C GLN A 162 17.93 -14.08 5.76
N GLU A 163 18.93 -13.61 6.53
CA GLU A 163 19.39 -14.26 7.75
C GLU A 163 18.29 -14.29 8.82
N ALA A 164 17.48 -13.24 8.91
CA ALA A 164 16.37 -13.19 9.85
C ALA A 164 15.26 -14.20 9.50
N VAL A 165 15.07 -14.49 8.21
CA VAL A 165 14.13 -15.51 7.68
C VAL A 165 14.73 -16.93 7.71
N GLY A 166 15.86 -17.13 8.39
CA GLY A 166 16.46 -18.46 8.58
C GLY A 166 17.41 -18.90 7.47
N GLY A 167 17.81 -18.00 6.57
CA GLY A 167 18.82 -18.26 5.52
C GLY A 167 18.35 -19.21 4.41
N ILE A 168 17.10 -19.66 4.44
CA ILE A 168 16.48 -20.53 3.44
C ILE A 168 15.13 -19.93 3.04
N VAL A 169 14.77 -20.04 1.77
CA VAL A 169 13.47 -19.60 1.25
C VAL A 169 12.35 -20.37 1.95
N PRO A 170 11.38 -19.69 2.59
CA PRO A 170 10.26 -20.36 3.25
C PRO A 170 9.39 -21.16 2.29
N ALA A 171 8.70 -22.19 2.80
CA ALA A 171 7.83 -23.06 2.00
C ALA A 171 6.45 -22.42 1.66
N SER A 172 6.17 -21.20 2.12
CA SER A 172 4.94 -20.48 1.76
C SER A 172 5.05 -19.01 2.06
N TRP A 173 4.18 -18.21 1.46
CA TRP A 173 4.01 -16.80 1.83
C TRP A 173 3.58 -16.63 3.30
N ALA A 174 2.75 -17.53 3.84
CA ALA A 174 2.37 -17.50 5.24
C ALA A 174 3.57 -17.69 6.18
N ALA A 175 4.46 -18.63 5.87
CA ALA A 175 5.71 -18.81 6.61
C ALA A 175 6.63 -17.60 6.46
N MET A 176 6.74 -17.03 5.26
CA MET A 176 7.50 -15.80 5.02
C MET A 176 7.01 -14.63 5.87
N TRP A 177 5.69 -14.47 6.03
CA TRP A 177 5.11 -13.44 6.89
C TRP A 177 5.40 -13.68 8.36
N ALA A 178 5.26 -14.93 8.84
CA ALA A 178 5.57 -15.25 10.23
C ALA A 178 7.04 -14.94 10.58
N GLU A 179 7.97 -15.26 9.68
CA GLU A 179 9.39 -14.95 9.87
C GLU A 179 9.66 -13.43 9.85
N LEU A 180 9.08 -12.69 8.89
CA LEU A 180 9.28 -11.24 8.77
C LEU A 180 8.62 -10.44 9.90
N ASP A 181 7.43 -10.84 10.34
CA ASP A 181 6.74 -10.24 11.50
C ASP A 181 7.48 -10.55 12.82
N GLY A 182 8.21 -11.68 12.85
CA GLY A 182 9.02 -12.11 13.99
C GLY A 182 10.39 -11.44 14.09
N VAL A 183 10.83 -10.68 13.08
CA VAL A 183 12.14 -10.03 13.08
C VAL A 183 12.18 -8.94 14.16
N PRO A 184 13.02 -9.08 15.22
CA PRO A 184 13.13 -8.05 16.23
C PRO A 184 13.71 -6.80 15.59
N GLN A 185 13.05 -5.67 15.79
CA GLN A 185 13.51 -4.39 15.26
C GLN A 185 14.93 -4.04 15.74
N SER A 186 15.26 -4.37 16.99
CA SER A 186 16.62 -4.21 17.54
C SER A 186 17.68 -4.96 16.71
N LYS A 187 17.35 -6.12 16.13
CA LYS A 187 18.24 -6.87 15.25
C LYS A 187 18.46 -6.13 13.92
N VAL A 188 17.41 -5.52 13.37
CA VAL A 188 17.50 -4.69 12.16
C VAL A 188 18.38 -3.46 12.42
N GLU A 189 18.19 -2.78 13.55
CA GLU A 189 18.98 -1.60 13.95
C GLU A 189 20.47 -1.93 14.19
N ILE A 190 20.77 -3.03 14.89
CA ILE A 190 22.15 -3.46 15.15
C ILE A 190 22.87 -3.78 13.84
N THR A 191 22.25 -4.58 12.97
CA THR A 191 22.91 -5.02 11.73
C THR A 191 23.02 -3.89 10.70
N THR A 192 22.04 -2.98 10.65
CA THR A 192 22.14 -1.76 9.83
C THR A 192 23.23 -0.80 10.35
N ALA A 193 23.40 -0.69 11.67
CA ALA A 193 24.51 0.05 12.28
C ALA A 193 25.88 -0.58 11.97
N GLN A 194 26.00 -1.91 12.04
CA GLN A 194 27.22 -2.63 11.63
C GLN A 194 27.55 -2.40 10.14
N HIS A 195 26.55 -2.44 9.26
CA HIS A 195 26.74 -2.13 7.85
C HIS A 195 27.23 -0.69 7.63
N ARG A 196 26.68 0.28 8.39
CA ARG A 196 27.17 1.67 8.38
C ARG A 196 28.64 1.78 8.79
N MET A 197 29.04 1.08 9.85
CA MET A 197 30.43 1.05 10.31
C MET A 197 31.36 0.45 9.25
N GLN A 198 30.97 -0.67 8.63
CA GLN A 198 31.76 -1.30 7.55
C GLN A 198 31.86 -0.42 6.29
N CYS A 199 30.78 0.27 5.91
CA CYS A 199 30.83 1.25 4.81
C CYS A 199 31.78 2.40 5.15
N ASN A 200 31.70 2.95 6.36
CA ASN A 200 32.58 4.03 6.80
C ASN A 200 34.06 3.60 6.84
N GLU A 201 34.36 2.39 7.32
CA GLU A 201 35.73 1.84 7.31
C GLU A 201 36.25 1.62 5.88
N ARG A 202 35.42 1.13 4.95
CA ARG A 202 35.79 1.01 3.53
C ARG A 202 36.05 2.37 2.90
N THR A 203 35.21 3.37 3.18
CA THR A 203 35.41 4.73 2.68
C THR A 203 36.66 5.36 3.28
N PHE A 204 36.91 5.17 4.57
CA PHE A 204 38.13 5.62 5.23
C PHE A 204 39.38 4.96 4.61
N ASN A 205 39.40 3.63 4.46
CA ASN A 205 40.50 2.89 3.85
C ASN A 205 40.71 3.20 2.36
N ALA A 206 39.68 3.63 1.64
CA ALA A 206 39.81 4.05 0.24
C ALA A 206 40.38 5.48 0.11
N ILE A 207 40.08 6.37 1.06
CA ILE A 207 40.51 7.78 1.02
C ILE A 207 41.89 7.96 1.68
N PHE A 208 42.22 7.18 2.71
CA PHE A 208 43.46 7.31 3.48
C PHE A 208 44.74 7.18 2.63
N PRO A 209 44.87 6.23 1.68
CA PRO A 209 46.05 6.14 0.81
C PRO A 209 46.17 7.34 -0.13
N VAL A 210 45.03 7.89 -0.58
CA VAL A 210 44.99 9.07 -1.47
C VAL A 210 45.42 10.32 -0.70
N LEU A 211 44.93 10.53 0.52
CA LEU A 211 45.37 11.63 1.38
C LEU A 211 46.85 11.49 1.78
N ALA A 212 47.30 10.28 2.14
CA ALA A 212 48.70 10.02 2.50
C ALA A 212 49.66 10.29 1.32
N ALA A 213 49.30 9.89 0.09
CA ALA A 213 50.08 10.18 -1.11
C ALA A 213 50.14 11.68 -1.44
N THR A 214 49.06 12.42 -1.20
CA THR A 214 48.98 13.86 -1.46
C THR A 214 49.80 14.67 -0.45
N CYS A 215 49.92 14.22 0.81
CA CYS A 215 50.78 14.86 1.81
C CYS A 215 52.29 14.63 1.59
N ILE A 216 52.70 13.49 1.03
CA ILE A 216 54.11 13.22 0.71
C ILE A 216 54.60 14.07 -0.48
N ALA A 217 53.73 14.38 -1.44
CA ALA A 217 54.07 15.18 -2.62
C ALA A 217 54.23 16.70 -2.35
N LEU A 218 53.94 17.18 -1.13
CA LEU A 218 53.99 18.60 -0.77
C LEU A 218 55.07 18.97 0.25
N LEU A 219 55.93 18.02 0.66
CA LEU A 219 57.10 18.35 1.47
C LEU A 219 58.25 18.78 0.54
N PRO A 220 58.71 20.04 0.56
CA PRO A 220 59.91 20.42 -0.17
C PRO A 220 61.09 19.65 0.42
N VAL A 221 61.79 18.90 -0.42
CA VAL A 221 63.13 18.37 -0.14
C VAL A 221 64.02 19.59 0.14
N ARG A 222 64.27 19.87 1.42
CA ARG A 222 65.35 20.78 1.81
C ARG A 222 66.65 20.02 1.62
N ASP A 223 67.25 20.17 0.44
CA ASP A 223 68.66 19.83 0.25
C ASP A 223 69.49 20.75 1.15
N CYS A 224 70.14 20.13 2.14
CA CYS A 224 71.19 20.77 2.91
C CYS A 224 72.49 20.75 2.08
N GLN A 225 72.81 21.86 1.41
CA GLN A 225 74.19 22.25 1.09
C GLN A 225 74.35 23.76 1.20
#